data_AF-A0A535WY42-F1
#
_entry.id   AF-A0A535WY42-F1
#
_cell.length_a   1.000
_cell.length_b   1.000
_cell.length_c   1.000
_cell.angle_alpha   90.00
_cell.angle_beta   90.00
_cell.angle_gamma   90.00
#
_symmetry.space_group_name_H-M   'P 1'
#
loop_
_entity.id
_entity.type
_entity.pdbx_description
1 polymer ?
#
loop_
_entity_poly.entity_id
_entity_poly.type
_entity_poly.pdbx_seq_one_letter_code
_entity_poly.pdbx_strand_id
1 'polypeptide(L)'
;MPATLNVCVGSGPMDVYLSVLATADATLASRATDQWTDMQTRGATAGAISIFAANPSACKAELGATTNVKAISSFVAQFADEGQADRAWQSGIFGFVPPPPGELVPGLTRGTSTGLGISSFTYDRPSVRLACWHRSVFVALVVVGSLDLTTFKAATAAIDARLN
;
A
#
# COMPACT_ATOMS: atom_id res chain seq x y z
N MET A 1 7.45 -14.86 -0.24
CA MET A 1 7.30 -14.10 -1.50
C MET A 1 7.45 -15.08 -2.66
N PRO A 2 6.67 -14.95 -3.76
CA PRO A 2 6.82 -15.82 -4.92
C PRO A 2 8.24 -15.72 -5.50
N ALA A 3 8.85 -16.86 -5.84
CA ALA A 3 10.24 -16.92 -6.35
C ALA A 3 10.46 -16.16 -7.66
N THR A 4 9.39 -15.78 -8.36
CA THR A 4 9.44 -15.05 -9.64
C THR A 4 9.41 -13.53 -9.49
N LEU A 5 9.38 -12.99 -8.26
CA LEU A 5 9.39 -11.55 -8.02
C LEU A 5 10.75 -11.11 -7.46
N ASN A 6 11.29 -10.04 -8.01
CA ASN A 6 12.52 -9.41 -7.53
C ASN A 6 12.18 -8.13 -6.79
N VAL A 7 12.94 -7.82 -5.74
CA VAL A 7 12.84 -6.52 -5.07
C VAL A 7 13.25 -5.41 -6.03
N CYS A 8 12.45 -4.37 -6.12
CA CYS A 8 12.74 -3.21 -6.93
C CYS A 8 13.74 -2.30 -6.22
N VAL A 9 14.71 -1.80 -6.99
CA VAL A 9 15.68 -0.80 -6.51
C VAL A 9 14.93 0.42 -5.97
N GLY A 10 15.34 0.89 -4.79
CA GLY A 10 14.68 2.00 -4.09
C GLY A 10 13.57 1.56 -3.11
N SER A 11 13.21 0.27 -3.06
CA SER A 11 12.39 -0.24 -1.96
C SER A 11 13.08 0.01 -0.61
N GLY A 12 12.37 0.62 0.34
CA GLY A 12 12.94 1.04 1.61
C GLY A 12 12.20 2.26 2.19
N PRO A 13 12.88 3.04 3.04
CA PRO A 13 12.38 4.32 3.55
C PRO A 13 11.95 5.27 2.42
N MET A 14 10.95 6.11 2.69
CA MET A 14 10.36 6.99 1.66
C MET A 14 11.36 7.95 1.02
N ASP A 15 12.31 8.50 1.77
CA ASP A 15 13.38 9.36 1.24
C ASP A 15 14.28 8.63 0.23
N VAL A 16 14.65 7.38 0.51
CA VAL A 16 15.39 6.51 -0.41
C VAL A 16 14.54 6.18 -1.64
N TYR A 17 13.27 5.83 -1.45
CA TYR A 17 12.37 5.54 -2.56
C TYR A 17 12.19 6.75 -3.48
N LEU A 18 11.88 7.92 -2.93
CA LEU A 18 11.62 9.15 -3.69
C LEU A 18 12.88 9.62 -4.43
N SER A 19 14.06 9.53 -3.80
CA SER A 19 15.33 9.88 -4.46
C SER A 19 15.65 8.96 -5.65
N VAL A 20 15.49 7.64 -5.48
CA VAL A 20 15.68 6.68 -6.59
C VAL A 20 14.63 6.90 -7.67
N LEU A 21 13.37 7.11 -7.29
CA LEU A 21 12.29 7.35 -8.23
C LEU A 21 12.51 8.64 -9.05
N ALA A 22 13.03 9.70 -8.44
CA ALA A 22 13.33 10.96 -9.14
C ALA A 22 14.36 10.78 -10.26
N THR A 23 15.33 9.88 -10.10
CA THR A 23 16.30 9.55 -11.17
C THR A 23 15.67 8.74 -12.30
N ALA A 24 14.57 8.03 -12.01
CA ALA A 24 13.94 7.07 -12.89
C ALA A 24 12.74 7.64 -13.65
N ASP A 25 11.91 8.44 -12.98
CA ASP A 25 10.72 9.13 -13.47
C ASP A 25 10.43 10.34 -12.56
N ALA A 26 10.85 11.53 -12.99
CA ALA A 26 10.68 12.76 -12.23
C ALA A 26 9.20 13.15 -12.01
N THR A 27 8.30 12.79 -12.94
CA THR A 27 6.89 13.18 -12.83
C THR A 27 6.18 12.32 -11.79
N LEU A 28 6.43 11.01 -11.80
CA LEU A 28 5.91 10.12 -10.78
C LEU A 28 6.54 10.41 -9.41
N ALA A 29 7.83 10.73 -9.36
CA ALA A 29 8.50 11.14 -8.13
C ALA A 29 7.89 12.39 -7.51
N SER A 30 7.55 13.40 -8.33
CA SER A 30 6.84 14.61 -7.85
C SER A 30 5.51 14.25 -7.21
N ARG A 31 4.66 13.44 -7.89
CA ARG A 31 3.35 13.03 -7.34
C ARG A 31 3.50 12.22 -6.05
N ALA A 32 4.44 11.29 -6.01
CA ALA A 32 4.71 10.50 -4.81
C ALA A 32 5.25 11.36 -3.65
N THR A 33 6.02 12.40 -3.96
CA THR A 33 6.50 13.39 -2.98
C THR A 33 5.35 14.21 -2.42
N ASP A 34 4.42 14.66 -3.26
CA ASP A 34 3.22 15.39 -2.82
C ASP A 34 2.35 14.52 -1.91
N GLN A 35 2.14 13.26 -2.29
CA GLN A 35 1.39 12.28 -1.48
C GLN A 35 2.08 11.98 -0.14
N TRP A 36 3.42 11.85 -0.13
CA TRP A 36 4.18 11.67 1.11
C TRP A 36 4.14 12.92 1.98
N THR A 37 4.24 14.10 1.39
CA THR A 37 4.17 15.37 2.12
C THR A 37 2.79 15.55 2.75
N ASP A 38 1.70 15.26 2.04
CA ASP A 38 0.34 15.27 2.59
C ASP A 38 0.19 14.30 3.77
N MET A 39 0.80 13.11 3.69
CA MET A 39 0.84 12.18 4.83
C MET A 39 1.59 12.75 6.03
N GLN A 40 2.71 13.44 5.81
CA GLN A 40 3.48 14.10 6.87
C GLN A 40 2.70 15.25 7.51
N THR A 41 1.95 16.05 6.73
CA THR A 41 1.09 17.11 7.30
C THR A 41 -0.04 16.55 8.16
N ARG A 42 -0.45 15.30 7.90
CA ARG A 42 -1.42 14.53 8.70
C ARG A 42 -0.80 13.79 9.89
N GLY A 43 0.51 13.93 10.11
CA GLY A 43 1.20 13.41 11.29
C GLY A 43 2.03 12.14 11.06
N ALA A 44 2.23 11.71 9.81
CA ALA A 44 3.16 10.61 9.53
C ALA A 44 4.60 11.02 9.89
N THR A 45 5.25 10.23 10.74
CA THR A 45 6.62 10.49 11.23
C THR A 45 7.66 9.67 10.47
N ALA A 46 7.28 8.49 9.99
CA ALA A 46 8.12 7.63 9.17
C ALA A 46 7.25 6.87 8.16
N GLY A 47 7.87 6.49 7.05
CA GLY A 47 7.19 5.73 6.01
C GLY A 47 8.17 4.88 5.23
N ALA A 48 7.70 3.73 4.76
CA ALA A 48 8.47 2.84 3.90
C ALA A 48 7.58 2.25 2.81
N ILE A 49 8.17 2.05 1.64
CA ILE A 49 7.53 1.35 0.53
C ILE A 49 8.40 0.17 0.10
N SER A 50 7.77 -0.95 -0.19
CA SER A 50 8.43 -2.13 -0.73
C SER A 50 7.73 -2.55 -2.01
N ILE A 51 8.48 -2.68 -3.09
CA ILE A 51 7.95 -3.08 -4.39
C ILE A 51 8.69 -4.34 -4.83
N PHE A 52 7.93 -5.36 -5.19
CA PHE A 52 8.43 -6.61 -5.76
C PHE A 52 7.76 -6.80 -7.12
N ALA A 53 8.54 -7.03 -8.17
CA ALA A 53 8.02 -7.14 -9.52
C ALA A 53 8.70 -8.26 -10.31
N ALA A 54 7.96 -8.86 -11.24
CA ALA A 54 8.51 -9.79 -12.22
C ALA A 54 9.26 -9.08 -13.36
N ASN A 55 8.99 -7.79 -13.60
CA ASN A 55 9.63 -6.99 -14.64
C ASN A 55 10.03 -5.61 -14.08
N PRO A 56 11.24 -5.09 -14.41
CA PRO A 56 11.67 -3.74 -14.04
C PRO A 56 10.70 -2.61 -14.39
N SER A 57 9.87 -2.74 -15.43
CA SER A 57 8.87 -1.73 -15.78
C SER A 57 7.82 -1.51 -14.68
N ALA A 58 7.46 -2.56 -13.93
CA ALA A 58 6.51 -2.46 -12.82
C ALA A 58 7.14 -1.88 -11.53
N CYS A 59 8.47 -1.77 -11.46
CA CYS A 59 9.17 -1.13 -10.34
C CYS A 59 8.99 0.39 -10.31
N LYS A 60 8.62 0.98 -11.45
CA LYS A 60 8.44 2.43 -11.62
C LYS A 60 6.98 2.80 -11.93
N ALA A 61 6.06 1.86 -11.72
CA ALA A 61 4.65 2.11 -11.95
C ALA A 61 4.00 2.73 -10.70
N GLU A 62 3.00 3.56 -10.92
CA GLU A 62 2.15 4.06 -9.85
C GLU A 62 1.43 2.91 -9.14
N LEU A 63 1.15 3.07 -7.84
CA LEU A 63 0.49 2.04 -7.03
C LEU A 63 -0.86 1.65 -7.65
N GLY A 64 -1.01 0.37 -8.01
CA GLY A 64 -2.23 -0.14 -8.63
C GLY A 64 -2.35 0.07 -10.15
N ALA A 65 -1.41 0.76 -10.79
CA ALA A 65 -1.41 0.93 -12.25
C ALA A 65 -0.98 -0.35 -13.00
N THR A 66 -0.25 -1.24 -12.34
CA THR A 66 0.25 -2.47 -12.96
C THR A 66 -0.79 -3.58 -12.93
N THR A 67 -1.54 -3.75 -14.01
CA THR A 67 -2.61 -4.77 -14.11
C THR A 67 -2.19 -6.03 -14.88
N ASN A 68 -1.11 -5.97 -15.65
CA ASN A 68 -0.72 -7.02 -16.60
C ASN A 68 0.65 -7.65 -16.28
N VAL A 69 1.32 -7.18 -15.22
CA VAL A 69 2.61 -7.70 -14.76
C VAL A 69 2.46 -8.09 -13.29
N LYS A 70 3.02 -9.24 -12.92
CA LYS A 70 3.06 -9.70 -11.54
C LYS A 70 3.86 -8.72 -10.69
N ALA A 71 3.20 -8.05 -9.76
CA ALA A 71 3.83 -7.10 -8.85
C ALA A 71 3.11 -7.05 -7.50
N ILE A 72 3.86 -6.76 -6.45
CA ILE A 72 3.37 -6.49 -5.10
C ILE A 72 4.00 -5.17 -4.68
N SER A 73 3.18 -4.20 -4.32
CA SER A 73 3.62 -2.95 -3.73
C SER A 73 2.97 -2.79 -2.37
N SER A 74 3.77 -2.49 -1.36
CA SER A 74 3.27 -2.22 -0.01
C SER A 74 3.84 -0.93 0.52
N PHE A 75 2.99 -0.10 1.09
CA PHE A 75 3.36 1.12 1.78
C PHE A 75 2.93 1.00 3.25
N VAL A 76 3.79 1.43 4.17
CA VAL A 76 3.48 1.53 5.60
C VAL A 76 3.90 2.91 6.08
N ALA A 77 3.01 3.60 6.77
CA ALA A 77 3.30 4.82 7.51
C ALA A 77 3.17 4.60 9.00
N GLN A 78 4.05 5.24 9.77
CA GLN A 78 3.99 5.33 11.22
C GLN A 78 3.54 6.74 11.62
N PHE A 79 2.73 6.81 12.66
CA PHE A 79 2.22 8.03 13.26
C PHE A 79 2.67 8.14 14.72
N ALA A 80 2.51 9.31 15.32
CA ALA A 80 2.87 9.52 16.72
C ALA A 80 1.92 8.81 17.70
N ASP A 81 0.65 8.67 17.33
CA ASP A 81 -0.39 8.02 18.13
C ASP A 81 -1.44 7.35 17.24
N GLU A 82 -2.20 6.43 17.85
CA GLU A 82 -3.25 5.66 17.17
C GLU A 82 -4.38 6.55 16.63
N GLY A 83 -4.70 7.65 17.31
CA GLY A 83 -5.72 8.59 16.85
C GLY A 83 -5.32 9.30 15.55
N GLN A 84 -4.04 9.63 15.38
CA GLN A 84 -3.50 10.15 14.12
C GLN A 84 -3.52 9.10 13.02
N ALA A 85 -3.11 7.86 13.32
CA ALA A 85 -3.16 6.75 12.37
C ALA A 85 -4.60 6.48 11.88
N ASP A 86 -5.58 6.46 12.80
CA ASP A 86 -6.98 6.27 12.48
C ASP A 86 -7.53 7.39 11.59
N ARG A 87 -7.27 8.66 11.93
CA ARG A 87 -7.68 9.81 11.09
C ARG A 87 -7.03 9.77 9.70
N ALA A 88 -5.76 9.41 9.62
CA ALA A 88 -5.06 9.29 8.35
C ALA A 88 -5.67 8.18 7.48
N TRP A 89 -5.93 7.01 8.07
CA TRP A 89 -6.62 5.91 7.38
C TRP A 89 -8.02 6.33 6.90
N GLN A 90 -8.83 6.97 7.74
CA GLN A 90 -10.17 7.46 7.38
C GLN A 90 -10.14 8.46 6.22
N SER A 91 -9.10 9.29 6.15
CA SER A 91 -8.92 10.31 5.12
C SER A 91 -8.31 9.76 3.82
N GLY A 92 -7.92 8.48 3.82
CA GLY A 92 -7.29 7.80 2.70
C GLY A 92 -5.78 7.98 2.60
N ILE A 93 -5.14 6.99 1.97
CA ILE A 93 -3.69 6.85 1.83
C ILE A 93 -3.37 6.70 0.35
N PHE A 94 -2.50 7.54 -0.20
CA PHE A 94 -2.18 7.54 -1.65
C PHE A 94 -3.43 7.61 -2.55
N GLY A 95 -4.46 8.35 -2.13
CA GLY A 95 -5.74 8.46 -2.86
C GLY A 95 -6.71 7.29 -2.65
N PHE A 96 -6.31 6.24 -1.93
CA PHE A 96 -7.19 5.14 -1.56
C PHE A 96 -7.94 5.46 -0.28
N VAL A 97 -9.19 5.93 -0.43
CA VAL A 97 -10.10 6.28 0.67
C VAL A 97 -10.89 5.04 1.09
N PRO A 98 -11.09 4.81 2.41
CA PRO A 98 -11.99 3.77 2.87
C PRO A 98 -13.41 3.98 2.34
N PRO A 99 -14.04 2.97 1.75
CA PRO A 99 -15.41 3.09 1.28
C PRO A 99 -16.38 3.35 2.45
N PRO A 100 -17.44 4.15 2.26
CA PRO A 100 -18.50 4.37 3.25
C PRO A 100 -19.06 3.09 3.91
N PRO A 101 -19.49 3.16 5.18
CA PRO A 101 -20.22 2.06 5.84
C PRO A 101 -21.46 1.62 5.04
N GLY A 102 -21.62 0.30 4.87
CA GLY A 102 -22.76 -0.28 4.16
C GLY A 102 -22.65 -0.27 2.63
N GLU A 103 -21.58 0.28 2.06
CA GLU A 103 -21.34 0.21 0.63
C GLU A 103 -21.11 -1.24 0.18
N LEU A 104 -21.89 -1.69 -0.79
CA LEU A 104 -21.82 -3.04 -1.36
C LEU A 104 -21.28 -2.97 -2.79
N VAL A 105 -19.96 -3.04 -2.91
CA VAL A 105 -19.27 -3.11 -4.21
C VAL A 105 -18.73 -4.52 -4.41
N PRO A 106 -18.89 -5.12 -5.62
CA PRO A 106 -18.32 -6.45 -5.89
C PRO A 106 -16.80 -6.48 -5.66
N GLY A 107 -16.36 -7.40 -4.80
CA GLY A 107 -14.96 -7.57 -4.40
C GLY A 107 -14.56 -6.74 -3.17
N LEU A 108 -15.43 -5.88 -2.64
CA LEU A 108 -15.19 -5.14 -1.41
C LEU A 108 -15.48 -6.00 -0.17
N THR A 109 -14.50 -6.06 0.74
CA THR A 109 -14.64 -6.62 2.09
C THR A 109 -14.18 -5.57 3.09
N ARG A 110 -14.84 -5.46 4.24
CA ARG A 110 -14.53 -4.43 5.26
C ARG A 110 -14.50 -4.97 6.68
N GLY A 111 -13.77 -4.26 7.52
CA GLY A 111 -13.67 -4.54 8.95
C GLY A 111 -13.15 -5.94 9.24
N THR A 112 -13.61 -6.54 10.33
CA THR A 112 -13.09 -7.83 10.81
C THR A 112 -13.18 -8.96 9.79
N SER A 113 -14.09 -8.89 8.82
CA SER A 113 -14.22 -9.86 7.73
C SER A 113 -13.02 -9.89 6.77
N THR A 114 -12.17 -8.86 6.75
CA THR A 114 -10.91 -8.86 6.00
C THR A 114 -9.83 -9.74 6.63
N GLY A 115 -9.94 -10.03 7.94
CA GLY A 115 -8.87 -10.63 8.74
C GLY A 115 -7.77 -9.66 9.17
N LEU A 116 -7.86 -8.37 8.84
CA LEU A 116 -6.83 -7.35 9.12
C LEU A 116 -7.20 -6.40 10.28
N GLY A 117 -8.40 -6.56 10.86
CA GLY A 117 -8.89 -5.75 11.98
C GLY A 117 -10.13 -4.93 11.63
N ILE A 118 -10.68 -4.21 12.61
CA ILE A 118 -11.92 -3.43 12.44
C ILE A 118 -11.77 -2.26 11.45
N SER A 119 -10.59 -1.65 11.39
CA SER A 119 -10.30 -0.51 10.53
C SER A 119 -9.53 -0.95 9.31
N SER A 120 -10.22 -1.70 8.45
CA SER A 120 -9.64 -2.28 7.26
C SER A 120 -10.65 -2.38 6.13
N PHE A 121 -10.14 -2.38 4.91
CA PHE A 121 -10.89 -2.78 3.73
C PHE A 121 -9.98 -3.48 2.73
N THR A 122 -10.57 -4.36 1.92
CA THR A 122 -9.91 -4.97 0.78
C THR A 122 -10.77 -4.88 -0.45
N TYR A 123 -10.16 -4.68 -1.61
CA TYR A 123 -10.77 -4.84 -2.91
C TYR A 123 -10.12 -6.03 -3.62
N ASP A 124 -10.90 -7.08 -3.87
CA ASP A 124 -10.50 -8.25 -4.66
C ASP A 124 -11.17 -8.19 -6.04
N ARG A 125 -10.47 -7.62 -7.02
CA ARG A 125 -10.88 -7.68 -8.43
C ARG A 125 -9.72 -8.06 -9.32
N PRO A 126 -9.74 -9.21 -10.00
CA PRO A 126 -8.76 -9.48 -11.04
C PRO A 126 -8.71 -8.34 -12.07
N SER A 127 -7.54 -7.82 -12.42
CA SER A 127 -6.19 -8.28 -12.06
C SER A 127 -5.49 -7.48 -10.94
N VAL A 128 -6.20 -6.62 -10.19
CA VAL A 128 -5.64 -5.80 -9.10
C VAL A 128 -6.36 -6.06 -7.77
N ARG A 129 -5.60 -6.47 -6.77
CA ARG A 129 -6.07 -6.65 -5.41
C ARG A 129 -5.48 -5.59 -4.51
N LEU A 130 -6.26 -5.05 -3.59
CA LEU A 130 -5.85 -3.99 -2.69
C LEU A 130 -6.31 -4.29 -1.27
N ALA A 131 -5.47 -4.01 -0.28
CA ALA A 131 -5.84 -3.96 1.13
C ALA A 131 -5.32 -2.66 1.73
N CYS A 132 -6.13 -2.02 2.57
CA CYS A 132 -5.66 -0.92 3.40
C CYS A 132 -6.26 -1.03 4.79
N TRP A 133 -5.41 -0.90 5.81
CA TRP A 133 -5.81 -1.04 7.20
C TRP A 133 -4.91 -0.20 8.10
N HIS A 134 -5.43 0.10 9.29
CA HIS A 134 -4.60 0.61 10.37
C HIS A 134 -4.49 -0.42 11.50
N ARG A 135 -3.38 -0.31 12.23
CA ARG A 135 -3.10 -1.11 13.42
C ARG A 135 -2.19 -0.31 14.33
N SER A 136 -2.65 -0.03 15.55
CA SER A 136 -1.90 0.80 16.51
C SER A 136 -1.52 2.13 15.84
N VAL A 137 -0.24 2.51 15.89
CA VAL A 137 0.30 3.72 15.27
C VAL A 137 0.63 3.59 13.78
N PHE A 138 0.26 2.49 13.13
CA PHE A 138 0.62 2.22 11.74
C PHE A 138 -0.59 2.22 10.81
N VAL A 139 -0.39 2.69 9.58
CA VAL A 139 -1.32 2.51 8.48
C VAL A 139 -0.60 1.83 7.33
N ALA A 140 -1.18 0.74 6.83
CA ALA A 140 -0.63 -0.05 5.75
C ALA A 140 -1.55 -0.04 4.53
N LEU A 141 -0.93 -0.07 3.36
CA LEU A 141 -1.54 -0.21 2.05
C LEU A 141 -0.78 -1.29 1.29
N VAL A 142 -1.49 -2.26 0.73
CA VAL A 142 -0.95 -3.33 -0.11
C VAL A 142 -1.71 -3.36 -1.40
N VAL A 143 -0.99 -3.35 -2.52
CA VAL A 143 -1.54 -3.47 -3.86
C VAL A 143 -0.81 -4.58 -4.60
N VAL A 144 -1.58 -5.47 -5.20
CA VAL A 144 -1.08 -6.69 -5.85
C VAL A 144 -1.64 -6.76 -7.26
N GLY A 145 -0.75 -6.74 -8.25
CA GLY A 145 -1.06 -6.82 -9.67
C GLY A 145 -0.80 -8.21 -10.24
N SER A 146 -1.74 -8.73 -11.03
CA SER A 146 -1.68 -9.99 -11.79
C SER A 146 -1.27 -11.25 -10.99
N LEU A 147 -1.48 -11.25 -9.67
CA LEU A 147 -1.21 -12.39 -8.78
C LEU A 147 -2.49 -12.89 -8.14
N ASP A 148 -2.52 -14.17 -7.75
CA ASP A 148 -3.70 -14.81 -7.17
C ASP A 148 -4.06 -14.33 -5.75
N LEU A 149 -5.26 -14.71 -5.31
CA LEU A 149 -5.79 -14.36 -3.99
C LEU A 149 -4.94 -14.91 -2.85
N THR A 150 -4.33 -16.09 -3.01
CA THR A 150 -3.47 -16.70 -1.99
C THR A 150 -2.22 -15.86 -1.77
N THR A 151 -1.59 -15.38 -2.84
CA THR A 151 -0.44 -14.49 -2.80
C THR A 151 -0.79 -13.15 -2.17
N PHE A 152 -1.96 -12.60 -2.50
CA PHE A 152 -2.46 -11.38 -1.88
C PHE A 152 -2.64 -11.54 -0.36
N LYS A 153 -3.34 -12.59 0.09
CA LYS A 153 -3.52 -12.88 1.53
C LYS A 153 -2.19 -13.11 2.26
N ALA A 154 -1.24 -13.80 1.62
CA ALA A 154 0.08 -14.01 2.20
C ALA A 154 0.87 -12.69 2.33
N ALA A 155 0.76 -11.79 1.36
CA ALA A 155 1.41 -10.48 1.41
C ALA A 155 0.83 -9.60 2.53
N THR A 156 -0.50 -9.53 2.65
CA THR A 156 -1.15 -8.73 3.71
C THR A 156 -0.84 -9.29 5.09
N ALA A 157 -0.87 -10.61 5.27
CA ALA A 157 -0.54 -11.26 6.55
C ALA A 157 0.94 -11.04 6.95
N ALA A 158 1.86 -11.10 6.00
CA ALA A 158 3.29 -10.87 6.26
C ALA A 158 3.57 -9.43 6.72
N ILE A 159 2.80 -8.45 6.24
CA ILE A 159 2.90 -7.05 6.67
C ILE A 159 2.22 -6.88 8.02
N ASP A 160 0.99 -7.38 8.18
CA ASP A 160 0.24 -7.26 9.43
C ASP A 160 0.99 -7.84 10.63
N ALA A 161 1.69 -8.96 10.44
CA ALA A 161 2.54 -9.57 11.47
C ALA A 161 3.69 -8.67 11.95
N ARG A 162 4.10 -7.67 11.16
CA ARG A 162 5.16 -6.71 11.50
C ARG A 162 4.63 -5.41 12.10
N LEU A 163 3.31 -5.20 12.10
CA LEU A 163 2.66 -4.01 12.68
C LEU A 163 2.19 -4.24 14.13
N ASN A 164 2.34 -5.47 14.65
CA ASN A 164 2.03 -5.83 16.03
C ASN A 164 3.19 -5.48 16.98
#